data_AF-A0A945RJV6-F1
#
_entry.id   AF-A0A945RJV6-F1
#
_cell.length_a   1.000
_cell.length_b   1.000
_cell.length_c   1.000
_cell.angle_alpha   90.00
_cell.angle_beta   90.00
_cell.angle_gamma   90.00
#
_symmetry.space_group_name_H-M   'P 1'
#
loop_
_entity.id
_entity.type
_entity.pdbx_description
1 polymer ?
#
loop_
_entity_poly.entity_id
_entity_poly.type
_entity_poly.pdbx_seq_one_letter_code
_entity_poly.pdbx_strand_id
1 'polypeptide(L)'
;MDNTTLKTIRQHIIESEGQPPYPYLDIKGNLTIGTGFHIETEKEFLSLPLINEQTEKPATEADKRAEFAKMQKLSEDLAKEPEKLNRRADTYENNTTLRMPKAEQDKLLDQEIATRVSQIKKDVGRDAWDKLSDGKKAAVVDVHYANGSLKDFTDFKQAIEDGDAEAMAREGTFYTDKENGKRDMRRLARNRAAVMDEDTETARSKLDEQFESKKTASQPDQGEDNVKGSSGADSLVAGESAKPDRRPEVESFLEDLKTSDNPLTDILLKATGDWTEDEVAQVHRSDAYADPLQSDVAGKVRQWYEDHYGTDPVKTDETGRALDPVFTTVPRKEPVAAKDSDGQPVLDGVLGAGAKIADFADKRGLSTAIRGVQSGLNLLDKSGTLKTDGLFGPKTKQALRGSVATSGRPKVENALALGSFQNLLEKKRGDLAETVHDSFAGLFQNPSPFKPSDKRTTPWGLVVQDTINDVGASSFGKGAFKPLKSDGWIGPKTSDAFRRVIKPTAMTGFMEKLGNNFGFF
;
A
#
# COMPACT_ATOMS: atom_id res chain seq x y z
N MET A 1 8.41 -32.64 6.47
CA MET A 1 7.67 -32.90 5.23
C MET A 1 8.30 -34.11 4.60
N ASP A 2 7.50 -35.07 4.12
CA ASP A 2 8.07 -36.25 3.47
C ASP A 2 8.65 -35.90 2.09
N ASN A 3 9.51 -36.78 1.58
CA ASN A 3 10.26 -36.55 0.35
C ASN A 3 9.36 -36.60 -0.91
N THR A 4 8.23 -37.31 -0.84
CA THR A 4 7.28 -37.43 -1.95
C THR A 4 6.47 -36.15 -2.09
N THR A 5 5.92 -35.62 -0.99
CA THR A 5 5.24 -34.32 -0.95
C THR A 5 6.15 -33.21 -1.45
N LEU A 6 7.41 -33.14 -0.97
CA LEU A 6 8.35 -32.10 -1.38
C LEU A 6 8.62 -32.16 -2.89
N LYS A 7 8.82 -33.36 -3.44
CA LYS A 7 9.03 -33.55 -4.89
C LYS A 7 7.80 -33.14 -5.70
N THR A 8 6.59 -33.48 -5.23
CA THR A 8 5.32 -33.08 -5.87
C THR A 8 5.17 -31.57 -5.90
N ILE A 9 5.37 -30.89 -4.76
CA ILE A 9 5.32 -29.42 -4.68
C ILE A 9 6.36 -28.80 -5.62
N ARG A 10 7.61 -29.29 -5.59
CA ARG A 10 8.70 -28.75 -6.41
C ARG A 10 8.36 -28.83 -7.90
N GLN A 11 7.94 -30.00 -8.37
CA GLN A 11 7.58 -30.20 -9.77
C GLN A 11 6.43 -29.28 -10.20
N HIS A 12 5.43 -29.14 -9.33
CA HIS A 12 4.29 -28.27 -9.57
C HIS A 12 4.69 -26.79 -9.70
N ILE A 13 5.59 -26.29 -8.84
CA ILE A 13 6.12 -24.93 -8.94
C ILE A 13 6.96 -24.75 -10.20
N ILE A 14 7.84 -25.71 -10.54
CA ILE A 14 8.67 -25.66 -11.76
C ILE A 14 7.79 -25.59 -13.02
N GLU A 15 6.70 -26.34 -13.08
CA GLU A 15 5.76 -26.29 -14.20
C GLU A 15 4.99 -24.97 -14.29
N SER A 16 4.87 -24.24 -13.18
CA SER A 16 4.16 -22.97 -13.09
C SER A 16 5.02 -21.74 -13.30
N GLU A 17 6.23 -21.71 -12.76
CA GLU A 17 7.14 -20.56 -12.81
C GLU A 17 8.25 -20.74 -13.87
N GLY A 18 8.52 -21.98 -14.28
CA GLY A 18 9.75 -22.32 -14.98
C GLY A 18 10.95 -22.36 -14.03
N GLN A 19 12.10 -22.84 -14.52
CA GLN A 19 13.34 -22.91 -13.75
C GLN A 19 14.57 -22.56 -14.63
N PRO A 20 14.70 -21.29 -15.11
CA PRO A 20 15.85 -20.89 -15.91
C PRO A 20 17.16 -21.04 -15.12
N PRO A 21 18.15 -21.80 -15.62
CA PRO A 21 19.41 -22.01 -14.93
C PRO A 21 20.33 -20.79 -14.98
N TYR A 22 19.96 -19.70 -15.65
CA TYR A 22 20.81 -18.54 -15.87
C TYR A 22 20.19 -17.26 -15.28
N PRO A 23 21.02 -16.23 -14.98
CA PRO A 23 20.51 -14.93 -14.58
C PRO A 23 19.66 -14.29 -15.69
N TYR A 24 18.52 -13.70 -15.31
CA TYR A 24 17.64 -12.95 -16.19
C TYR A 24 17.08 -11.72 -15.47
N LEU A 25 16.44 -10.81 -16.21
CA LEU A 25 15.67 -9.70 -15.60
C LEU A 25 14.18 -10.04 -15.64
N ASP A 26 13.50 -9.89 -14.50
CA ASP A 26 12.07 -10.12 -14.40
C ASP A 26 11.24 -9.02 -15.11
N ILE A 27 9.92 -9.12 -15.02
CA ILE A 27 8.99 -8.17 -15.64
C ILE A 27 9.13 -6.73 -15.11
N LYS A 28 9.75 -6.55 -13.94
CA LYS A 28 10.03 -5.26 -13.30
C LYS A 28 11.48 -4.81 -13.50
N GLY A 29 12.30 -5.60 -14.20
CA GLY A 29 13.71 -5.32 -14.44
C GLY A 29 14.65 -5.76 -13.31
N ASN A 30 14.19 -6.57 -12.35
CA ASN A 30 15.04 -7.05 -11.26
C ASN A 30 15.84 -8.29 -11.67
N LEU A 31 17.10 -8.36 -11.22
CA LEU A 31 17.94 -9.53 -11.42
C LEU A 31 17.36 -10.75 -10.69
N THR A 32 17.17 -11.83 -11.44
CA THR A 32 16.47 -13.04 -10.98
C THR A 32 17.16 -14.28 -11.55
N ILE A 33 17.06 -15.43 -10.85
CA ILE A 33 17.55 -16.74 -11.34
C ILE A 33 16.66 -17.88 -10.80
N GLY A 34 16.63 -19.03 -11.49
CA GLY A 34 15.86 -20.18 -11.05
C GLY A 34 14.35 -19.90 -11.08
N THR A 35 13.60 -20.43 -10.12
CA THR A 35 12.13 -20.30 -10.08
C THR A 35 11.65 -18.93 -9.58
N GLY A 36 12.31 -17.84 -9.96
CA GLY A 36 11.95 -16.48 -9.54
C GLY A 36 12.70 -15.94 -8.31
N PHE A 37 13.92 -16.42 -8.02
CA PHE A 37 14.70 -15.90 -6.89
C PHE A 37 15.30 -14.55 -7.23
N HIS A 38 14.76 -13.49 -6.61
CA HIS A 38 15.26 -12.13 -6.74
C HIS A 38 16.63 -11.98 -6.06
N ILE A 39 17.53 -11.27 -6.73
CA ILE A 39 18.87 -10.97 -6.25
C ILE A 39 18.99 -9.45 -6.14
N GLU A 40 19.02 -8.94 -4.90
CA GLU A 40 19.01 -7.50 -4.63
C GLU A 40 20.42 -6.93 -4.56
N THR A 41 21.38 -7.74 -4.10
CA THR A 41 22.74 -7.29 -3.82
C THR A 41 23.81 -8.07 -4.58
N GLU A 42 24.94 -7.42 -4.86
CA GLU A 42 26.12 -8.10 -5.44
C GLU A 42 26.57 -9.25 -4.53
N LYS A 43 26.55 -9.05 -3.21
CA LYS A 43 26.92 -10.07 -2.22
C LYS A 43 26.09 -11.34 -2.35
N GLU A 44 24.78 -11.21 -2.53
CA GLU A 44 23.88 -12.35 -2.78
C GLU A 44 24.27 -13.07 -4.07
N PHE A 45 24.46 -12.33 -5.17
CA PHE A 45 24.85 -12.91 -6.45
C PHE A 45 26.16 -13.69 -6.38
N LEU A 46 27.18 -13.12 -5.70
CA LEU A 46 28.48 -13.77 -5.53
C LEU A 46 28.40 -15.08 -4.72
N SER A 47 27.45 -15.16 -3.79
CA SER A 47 27.22 -16.35 -2.97
C SER A 47 26.58 -17.52 -3.72
N LEU A 48 25.97 -17.27 -4.89
CA LEU A 48 25.30 -18.31 -5.67
C LEU A 48 26.30 -19.36 -6.18
N PRO A 49 25.97 -20.66 -6.15
CA PRO A 49 26.83 -21.74 -6.64
C PRO A 49 26.77 -21.84 -8.17
N LEU A 50 27.22 -20.79 -8.87
CA LEU A 50 27.24 -20.73 -10.33
C LEU A 50 28.44 -21.47 -10.90
N ILE A 51 28.22 -22.15 -12.03
CA ILE A 51 29.24 -22.72 -12.90
C ILE A 51 29.31 -21.92 -14.20
N ASN A 52 30.45 -21.97 -14.87
CA ASN A 52 30.57 -21.49 -16.25
C ASN A 52 30.24 -22.65 -17.20
N GLU A 53 29.16 -22.53 -17.98
CA GLU A 53 28.62 -23.55 -18.89
C GLU A 53 29.65 -24.08 -19.89
N GLN A 54 30.59 -23.25 -20.33
CA GLN A 54 31.61 -23.66 -21.31
C GLN A 54 32.69 -24.54 -20.69
N THR A 55 32.95 -24.39 -19.40
CA THR A 55 34.04 -25.07 -18.70
C THR A 55 33.57 -26.13 -17.71
N GLU A 56 32.27 -26.11 -17.38
CA GLU A 56 31.61 -26.89 -16.33
C GLU A 56 32.26 -26.76 -14.94
N LYS A 57 33.09 -25.73 -14.74
CA LYS A 57 33.77 -25.43 -13.48
C LYS A 57 33.02 -24.35 -12.69
N PRO A 58 33.21 -24.29 -11.36
CA PRO A 58 32.71 -23.17 -10.56
C PRO A 58 33.15 -21.84 -11.16
N ALA A 59 32.19 -20.92 -11.31
CA ALA A 59 32.47 -19.57 -11.80
C ALA A 59 33.34 -18.83 -10.78
N THR A 60 34.37 -18.13 -11.27
CA THR A 60 35.23 -17.35 -10.39
C THR A 60 34.48 -16.14 -9.84
N GLU A 61 34.95 -15.56 -8.72
CA GLU A 61 34.35 -14.33 -8.20
C GLU A 61 34.38 -13.21 -9.25
N ALA A 62 35.47 -13.11 -10.02
CA ALA A 62 35.61 -12.12 -11.10
C ALA A 62 34.54 -12.30 -12.19
N ASP A 63 34.27 -13.54 -12.61
CA ASP A 63 33.22 -13.83 -13.60
C ASP A 63 31.85 -13.41 -13.08
N LYS A 64 31.54 -13.72 -11.81
CA LYS A 64 30.27 -13.36 -11.20
C LYS A 64 30.11 -11.84 -11.02
N ARG A 65 31.17 -11.12 -10.63
CA ARG A 65 31.13 -9.64 -10.53
C ARG A 65 30.89 -9.00 -11.89
N ALA A 66 31.59 -9.49 -12.93
CA ALA A 66 31.40 -9.01 -14.29
C ALA A 66 29.97 -9.24 -14.78
N GLU A 67 29.41 -10.42 -14.50
CA GLU A 67 28.04 -10.76 -14.88
C GLU A 67 27.01 -9.93 -14.11
N PHE A 68 27.20 -9.73 -12.81
CA PHE A 68 26.32 -8.88 -12.00
C PHE A 68 26.30 -7.44 -12.54
N ALA A 69 27.48 -6.85 -12.79
CA ALA A 69 27.58 -5.51 -13.36
C ALA A 69 26.92 -5.41 -14.74
N LYS A 70 27.06 -6.44 -15.58
CA LYS A 70 26.40 -6.52 -16.88
C LYS A 70 24.88 -6.52 -16.75
N MET A 71 24.34 -7.32 -15.83
CA MET A 71 22.89 -7.41 -15.61
C MET A 71 22.31 -6.14 -15.00
N GLN A 72 23.04 -5.48 -14.09
CA GLN A 72 22.66 -4.17 -13.56
C GLN A 72 22.60 -3.11 -14.67
N LYS A 73 23.63 -3.04 -15.51
CA LYS A 73 23.64 -2.12 -16.65
C LYS A 73 22.48 -2.39 -17.62
N LEU A 74 22.19 -3.66 -17.89
CA LEU A 74 21.06 -4.04 -18.74
C LEU A 74 19.72 -3.62 -18.11
N SER A 75 19.57 -3.74 -16.78
CA SER A 75 18.40 -3.26 -16.05
C SER A 75 18.25 -1.73 -16.17
N GLU A 76 19.32 -0.97 -15.94
CA GLU A 76 19.34 0.49 -16.07
C GLU A 76 18.99 0.96 -17.49
N ASP A 77 19.49 0.26 -18.51
CA ASP A 77 19.22 0.61 -19.91
C ASP A 77 17.77 0.29 -20.29
N LEU A 78 17.22 -0.84 -19.84
CA LEU A 78 15.81 -1.17 -20.06
C LEU A 78 14.85 -0.28 -19.28
N ALA A 79 15.25 0.23 -18.11
CA ALA A 79 14.44 1.19 -17.35
C ALA A 79 14.22 2.52 -18.10
N LYS A 80 15.11 2.87 -19.04
CA LYS A 80 14.97 4.05 -19.92
C LYS A 80 14.00 3.82 -21.08
N GLU A 81 13.69 2.55 -21.38
CA GLU A 81 12.84 2.11 -22.49
C GLU A 81 11.77 1.14 -21.94
N PRO A 82 10.81 1.63 -21.14
CA PRO A 82 9.89 0.78 -20.38
C PRO A 82 9.01 -0.14 -21.26
N GLU A 83 8.81 0.20 -22.53
CA GLU A 83 8.17 -0.66 -23.53
C GLU A 83 8.99 -1.90 -23.90
N LYS A 84 10.29 -1.92 -23.56
CA LYS A 84 11.22 -3.05 -23.78
C LYS A 84 11.43 -3.91 -22.52
N LEU A 85 10.85 -3.52 -21.37
CA LEU A 85 10.74 -4.37 -20.18
C LEU A 85 9.74 -5.52 -20.44
N ASN A 86 9.67 -6.50 -19.54
CA ASN A 86 8.80 -7.69 -19.67
C ASN A 86 9.21 -8.65 -20.81
N ARG A 87 10.50 -8.97 -20.89
CA ARG A 87 11.02 -9.99 -21.80
C ARG A 87 10.94 -11.37 -21.14
N ARG A 88 10.74 -12.40 -21.97
CA ARG A 88 10.80 -13.79 -21.50
C ARG A 88 12.21 -14.14 -21.05
N ALA A 89 12.33 -15.00 -20.03
CA ALA A 89 13.62 -15.40 -19.47
C ALA A 89 14.54 -16.04 -20.54
N ASP A 90 13.99 -16.81 -21.48
CA ASP A 90 14.71 -17.42 -22.61
C ASP A 90 15.50 -16.41 -23.47
N THR A 91 15.10 -15.14 -23.49
CA THR A 91 15.85 -14.08 -24.20
C THR A 91 17.22 -13.77 -23.58
N TYR A 92 17.47 -14.22 -22.34
CA TYR A 92 18.72 -14.00 -21.60
C TYR A 92 19.68 -15.20 -21.67
N GLU A 93 19.22 -16.35 -22.15
CA GLU A 93 20.00 -17.60 -22.16
C GLU A 93 21.37 -17.45 -22.83
N ASN A 94 21.39 -16.81 -24.01
CA ASN A 94 22.61 -16.59 -24.79
C ASN A 94 23.40 -15.35 -24.35
N ASN A 95 22.88 -14.58 -23.40
CA ASN A 95 23.55 -13.39 -22.89
C ASN A 95 24.52 -13.72 -21.76
N THR A 96 24.56 -14.95 -21.27
CA THR A 96 25.41 -15.32 -20.13
C THR A 96 25.93 -16.73 -20.28
N THR A 97 27.14 -16.97 -19.81
CA THR A 97 27.71 -18.32 -19.70
C THR A 97 27.57 -18.89 -18.29
N LEU A 98 27.03 -18.10 -17.34
CA LEU A 98 26.85 -18.57 -15.98
C LEU A 98 25.55 -19.35 -15.85
N ARG A 99 25.63 -20.51 -15.19
CA ARG A 99 24.51 -21.40 -14.93
C ARG A 99 24.52 -21.83 -13.46
N MET A 100 23.36 -21.89 -12.84
CA MET A 100 23.17 -22.57 -11.57
C MET A 100 22.85 -24.05 -11.85
N PRO A 101 23.65 -25.01 -11.35
CA PRO A 101 23.36 -26.42 -11.52
C PRO A 101 21.97 -26.78 -11.03
N LYS A 102 21.28 -27.71 -11.72
CA LYS A 102 19.92 -28.10 -11.36
C LYS A 102 19.78 -28.56 -9.90
N ALA A 103 20.76 -29.29 -9.39
CA ALA A 103 20.76 -29.74 -8.00
C ALA A 103 20.75 -28.58 -6.99
N GLU A 104 21.46 -27.48 -7.30
CA GLU A 104 21.48 -26.29 -6.46
C GLU A 104 20.21 -25.45 -6.61
N GLN A 105 19.64 -25.37 -7.82
CA GLN A 105 18.33 -24.73 -8.02
C GLN A 105 17.23 -25.46 -7.26
N ASP A 106 17.20 -26.79 -7.33
CA ASP A 106 16.26 -27.63 -6.60
C ASP A 106 16.43 -27.46 -5.08
N LYS A 107 17.68 -27.36 -4.59
CA LYS A 107 17.97 -27.14 -3.17
C LYS A 107 17.51 -25.77 -2.67
N LEU A 108 17.71 -24.70 -3.45
CA LEU A 108 17.18 -23.37 -3.11
C LEU A 108 15.64 -23.38 -3.10
N LEU A 109 15.03 -24.02 -4.08
CA LEU A 109 13.57 -24.17 -4.13
C LEU A 109 13.04 -24.99 -2.95
N ASP A 110 13.74 -26.03 -2.51
CA ASP A 110 13.35 -26.80 -1.32
C ASP A 110 13.36 -25.95 -0.05
N GLN A 111 14.36 -25.08 0.11
CA GLN A 111 14.46 -24.16 1.24
C GLN A 111 13.31 -23.15 1.23
N GLU A 112 12.97 -22.63 0.05
CA GLU A 112 11.85 -21.70 -0.13
C GLU A 112 10.50 -22.39 0.13
N ILE A 113 10.29 -23.59 -0.40
CA ILE A 113 9.10 -24.41 -0.14
C ILE A 113 8.97 -24.68 1.36
N ALA A 114 10.06 -25.04 2.05
CA ALA A 114 10.02 -25.28 3.50
C ALA A 114 9.61 -24.02 4.28
N THR A 115 10.11 -22.86 3.88
CA THR A 115 9.75 -21.56 4.47
C THR A 115 8.26 -21.27 4.28
N ARG A 116 7.76 -21.42 3.06
CA ARG A 116 6.34 -21.20 2.73
C ARG A 116 5.42 -22.18 3.43
N VAL A 117 5.76 -23.47 3.45
CA VAL A 117 4.98 -24.49 4.19
C VAL A 117 4.92 -24.14 5.69
N SER A 118 6.01 -23.62 6.27
CA SER A 118 6.01 -23.16 7.67
C SER A 118 5.05 -21.99 7.88
N GLN A 119 4.98 -21.05 6.94
CA GLN A 119 4.04 -19.92 6.98
C GLN A 119 2.59 -20.38 6.80
N ILE A 120 2.32 -21.20 5.78
CA ILE A 120 0.99 -21.78 5.52
C ILE A 120 0.48 -22.54 6.75
N LYS A 121 1.32 -23.37 7.39
CA LYS A 121 0.96 -24.09 8.63
C LYS A 121 0.59 -23.17 9.79
N LYS A 122 1.10 -21.94 9.83
CA LYS A 122 0.69 -20.93 10.82
C LYS A 122 -0.66 -20.32 10.46
N ASP A 123 -0.91 -20.14 9.16
CA ASP A 123 -2.12 -19.51 8.66
C ASP A 123 -3.36 -20.41 8.73
N VAL A 124 -3.23 -21.70 8.39
CA VAL A 124 -4.38 -22.65 8.34
C VAL A 124 -4.36 -23.72 9.43
N GLY A 125 -3.33 -23.71 10.27
CA GLY A 125 -3.11 -24.73 11.29
C GLY A 125 -2.46 -26.02 10.75
N ARG A 126 -1.71 -26.69 11.64
CA ARG A 126 -0.95 -27.91 11.28
C ARG A 126 -1.87 -29.08 10.95
N ASP A 127 -2.95 -29.25 11.70
CA ASP A 127 -3.85 -30.39 11.54
C ASP A 127 -4.61 -30.35 10.21
N ALA A 128 -5.04 -29.16 9.78
CA ALA A 128 -5.66 -28.98 8.47
C ALA A 128 -4.66 -29.29 7.35
N TRP A 129 -3.44 -28.71 7.43
CA TRP A 129 -2.40 -28.96 6.44
C TRP A 129 -2.03 -30.45 6.34
N ASP A 130 -1.85 -31.14 7.47
CA ASP A 130 -1.35 -32.50 7.47
C ASP A 130 -2.38 -33.49 6.88
N LYS A 131 -3.67 -33.16 6.91
CA LYS A 131 -4.76 -33.92 6.26
C LYS A 131 -4.81 -33.78 4.74
N LEU A 132 -4.18 -32.76 4.16
CA LEU A 132 -4.19 -32.54 2.72
C LEU A 132 -3.36 -33.62 1.98
N SER A 133 -3.84 -34.03 0.80
CA SER A 133 -3.05 -34.83 -0.14
C SER A 133 -1.88 -34.02 -0.71
N ASP A 134 -0.90 -34.71 -1.30
CA ASP A 134 0.26 -34.06 -1.91
C ASP A 134 -0.12 -33.07 -3.02
N GLY A 135 -1.11 -33.41 -3.85
CA GLY A 135 -1.65 -32.51 -4.88
C GLY A 135 -2.28 -31.24 -4.30
N LYS A 136 -3.09 -31.39 -3.24
CA LYS A 136 -3.67 -30.23 -2.52
C LYS A 136 -2.58 -29.37 -1.90
N LYS A 137 -1.57 -29.97 -1.27
CA LYS A 137 -0.42 -29.24 -0.72
C LYS A 137 0.35 -28.48 -1.80
N ALA A 138 0.55 -29.08 -2.97
CA ALA A 138 1.19 -28.43 -4.12
C ALA A 138 0.41 -27.22 -4.62
N ALA A 139 -0.90 -27.33 -4.80
CA ALA A 139 -1.74 -26.21 -5.21
C ALA A 139 -1.76 -25.07 -4.17
N VAL A 140 -1.84 -25.39 -2.88
CA VAL A 140 -1.82 -24.38 -1.80
C VAL A 140 -0.47 -23.64 -1.78
N VAL A 141 0.64 -24.37 -1.93
CA VAL A 141 1.97 -23.75 -1.99
C VAL A 141 2.11 -22.91 -3.25
N ASP A 142 1.57 -23.33 -4.40
CA ASP A 142 1.59 -22.52 -5.63
C ASP A 142 0.83 -21.20 -5.49
N VAL A 143 -0.35 -21.22 -4.88
CA VAL A 143 -1.12 -20.00 -4.59
C VAL A 143 -0.31 -19.08 -3.66
N HIS A 144 0.29 -19.60 -2.59
CA HIS A 144 1.16 -18.82 -1.73
C HIS A 144 2.42 -18.33 -2.46
N TYR A 145 2.98 -19.13 -3.37
CA TYR A 145 4.17 -18.80 -4.16
C TYR A 145 3.91 -17.59 -5.04
N ALA A 146 2.84 -17.66 -5.85
CA ALA A 146 2.46 -16.61 -6.79
C ALA A 146 2.13 -15.26 -6.12
N ASN A 147 1.52 -15.31 -4.93
CA ASN A 147 0.97 -14.13 -4.26
C ASN A 147 1.82 -13.66 -3.07
N GLY A 148 2.87 -14.40 -2.72
CA GLY A 148 3.74 -14.12 -1.58
C GLY A 148 3.16 -14.52 -0.21
N SER A 149 1.83 -14.60 -0.07
CA SER A 149 1.15 -15.05 1.16
C SER A 149 -0.27 -15.56 0.88
N LEU A 150 -0.90 -16.20 1.87
CA LEU A 150 -2.34 -16.52 1.87
C LEU A 150 -3.17 -15.50 2.67
N LYS A 151 -2.60 -14.33 3.03
CA LYS A 151 -3.25 -13.36 3.91
C LYS A 151 -4.61 -12.90 3.37
N ASP A 152 -4.67 -12.59 2.08
CA ASP A 152 -5.86 -12.08 1.38
C ASP A 152 -6.75 -13.21 0.82
N PHE A 153 -6.44 -14.47 1.13
CA PHE A 153 -7.12 -15.67 0.65
C PHE A 153 -7.99 -16.30 1.75
N THR A 154 -8.83 -15.51 2.42
CA THR A 154 -9.63 -15.94 3.59
C THR A 154 -10.49 -17.17 3.29
N ASP A 155 -11.31 -17.12 2.24
CA ASP A 155 -12.21 -18.23 1.90
C ASP A 155 -11.45 -19.48 1.46
N PHE A 156 -10.27 -19.29 0.85
CA PHE A 156 -9.39 -20.39 0.49
C PHE A 156 -8.72 -21.01 1.73
N LYS A 157 -8.32 -20.20 2.73
CA LYS A 157 -7.82 -20.70 4.02
C LYS A 157 -8.90 -21.47 4.77
N GLN A 158 -10.13 -20.95 4.82
CA GLN A 158 -11.26 -21.65 5.40
C GLN A 158 -11.53 -22.99 4.67
N ALA A 159 -11.50 -22.99 3.34
CA ALA A 159 -11.65 -24.22 2.56
C ALA A 159 -10.53 -25.24 2.83
N ILE A 160 -9.30 -24.79 3.09
CA ILE A 160 -8.19 -25.67 3.51
C ILE A 160 -8.46 -26.25 4.90
N GLU A 161 -8.91 -25.44 5.84
CA GLU A 161 -9.25 -25.85 7.21
C GLU A 161 -10.37 -26.91 7.22
N ASP A 162 -11.40 -26.69 6.40
CA ASP A 162 -12.54 -27.57 6.25
C ASP A 162 -12.22 -28.82 5.40
N GLY A 163 -11.13 -28.79 4.65
CA GLY A 163 -10.76 -29.83 3.69
C GLY A 163 -11.68 -29.91 2.46
N ASP A 164 -12.41 -28.83 2.15
CA ASP A 164 -13.35 -28.74 1.03
C ASP A 164 -12.59 -28.51 -0.29
N ALA A 165 -12.44 -29.58 -1.07
CA ALA A 165 -11.74 -29.54 -2.35
C ALA A 165 -12.41 -28.62 -3.38
N GLU A 166 -13.74 -28.55 -3.42
CA GLU A 166 -14.44 -27.71 -4.40
C GLU A 166 -14.28 -26.22 -4.06
N ALA A 167 -14.40 -25.87 -2.79
CA ALA A 167 -14.13 -24.52 -2.32
C ALA A 167 -12.65 -24.15 -2.51
N MET A 168 -11.71 -25.07 -2.21
CA MET A 168 -10.29 -24.85 -2.47
C MET A 168 -10.03 -24.55 -3.96
N ALA A 169 -10.63 -25.32 -4.88
CA ALA A 169 -10.47 -25.11 -6.31
C ALA A 169 -11.09 -23.80 -6.81
N ARG A 170 -12.20 -23.37 -6.21
CA ARG A 170 -12.92 -22.13 -6.57
C ARG A 170 -12.19 -20.88 -6.06
N GLU A 171 -11.80 -20.89 -4.79
CA GLU A 171 -11.23 -19.74 -4.08
C GLU A 171 -9.70 -19.64 -4.23
N GLY A 172 -9.02 -20.72 -4.61
CA GLY A 172 -7.60 -20.74 -4.94
C GLY A 172 -7.23 -20.09 -6.29
N THR A 173 -8.15 -19.33 -6.91
CA THR A 173 -7.92 -18.70 -8.21
C THR A 173 -7.44 -17.25 -8.07
N PHE A 174 -6.37 -16.87 -8.76
CA PHE A 174 -5.78 -15.53 -8.66
C PHE A 174 -5.44 -14.90 -10.01
N TYR A 175 -5.14 -13.60 -10.00
CA TYR A 175 -4.63 -12.87 -11.17
C TYR A 175 -3.11 -12.94 -11.18
N THR A 176 -2.53 -13.35 -12.31
CA THR A 176 -1.08 -13.29 -12.51
C THR A 176 -0.62 -11.89 -12.92
N ASP A 177 -1.52 -11.09 -13.49
CA ASP A 177 -1.32 -9.68 -13.76
C ASP A 177 -2.62 -8.94 -13.42
N LYS A 178 -2.67 -8.45 -12.18
CA LYS A 178 -3.84 -7.78 -11.58
C LYS A 178 -4.14 -6.43 -12.22
N GLU A 179 -3.14 -5.78 -12.81
CA GLU A 179 -3.28 -4.47 -13.46
C GLU A 179 -4.02 -4.60 -14.79
N ASN A 180 -3.75 -5.67 -15.54
CA ASN A 180 -4.43 -5.96 -16.80
C ASN A 180 -5.58 -6.97 -16.67
N GLY A 181 -5.90 -7.40 -15.44
CA GLY A 181 -6.94 -8.38 -15.16
C GLY A 181 -6.67 -9.75 -15.80
N LYS A 182 -5.41 -10.10 -16.05
CA LYS A 182 -5.02 -11.35 -16.70
C LYS A 182 -4.78 -12.46 -15.67
N ARG A 183 -5.18 -13.66 -16.06
CA ARG A 183 -4.97 -14.90 -15.32
C ARG A 183 -4.21 -15.88 -16.21
N ASP A 184 -3.21 -16.55 -15.64
CA ASP A 184 -2.63 -17.71 -16.29
C ASP A 184 -3.55 -18.91 -16.10
N MET A 185 -4.42 -19.10 -17.08
CA MET A 185 -5.41 -20.18 -17.03
C MET A 185 -4.79 -21.57 -17.05
N ARG A 186 -3.55 -21.74 -17.54
CA ARG A 186 -2.85 -23.03 -17.50
C ARG A 186 -2.40 -23.33 -16.07
N ARG A 187 -1.86 -22.32 -15.38
CA ARG A 187 -1.50 -22.43 -13.96
C ARG A 187 -2.72 -22.71 -13.08
N LEU A 188 -3.80 -21.95 -13.26
CA LEU A 188 -5.03 -22.17 -12.49
C LEU A 188 -5.63 -23.56 -12.76
N ALA A 189 -5.59 -24.05 -14.00
CA ALA A 189 -6.05 -25.40 -14.33
C ALA A 189 -5.21 -26.49 -13.64
N ARG A 190 -3.88 -26.33 -13.56
CA ARG A 190 -3.01 -27.25 -12.79
C ARG A 190 -3.35 -27.24 -11.30
N ASN A 191 -3.57 -26.06 -10.70
CA ASN A 191 -3.96 -25.98 -9.28
C ASN A 191 -5.29 -26.68 -9.03
N ARG A 192 -6.28 -26.43 -9.87
CA ARG A 192 -7.58 -27.09 -9.79
C ARG A 192 -7.45 -28.61 -9.96
N ALA A 193 -6.74 -29.07 -10.98
CA ALA A 193 -6.48 -30.48 -11.23
C ALA A 193 -5.87 -31.17 -9.99
N ALA A 194 -4.86 -30.53 -9.38
CA ALA A 194 -4.19 -31.04 -8.19
C ALA A 194 -5.08 -31.06 -6.93
N VAL A 195 -6.01 -30.11 -6.81
CA VAL A 195 -6.97 -30.07 -5.67
C VAL A 195 -8.10 -31.09 -5.84
N MET A 196 -8.62 -31.21 -7.06
CA MET A 196 -9.80 -32.02 -7.39
C MET A 196 -9.48 -33.45 -7.81
N ASP A 197 -8.19 -33.79 -7.97
CA ASP A 197 -7.73 -35.08 -8.50
C ASP A 197 -8.33 -35.39 -9.89
N GLU A 198 -8.32 -34.37 -10.76
CA GLU A 198 -8.84 -34.44 -12.13
C GLU A 198 -7.74 -34.11 -13.16
N ASP A 199 -7.96 -34.43 -14.43
CA ASP A 199 -7.01 -34.05 -15.48
C ASP A 199 -7.07 -32.54 -15.79
N THR A 200 -5.96 -32.01 -16.33
CA THR A 200 -5.82 -30.56 -16.57
C THR A 200 -6.75 -30.02 -17.64
N GLU A 201 -7.25 -30.85 -18.57
CA GLU A 201 -8.17 -30.42 -19.62
C GLU A 201 -9.58 -30.25 -19.03
N THR A 202 -10.05 -31.21 -18.26
CA THR A 202 -11.30 -31.12 -17.48
C THR A 202 -11.27 -29.91 -16.53
N ALA A 203 -10.16 -29.72 -15.80
CA ALA A 203 -9.99 -28.57 -14.92
C ALA A 203 -10.04 -27.23 -15.68
N ARG A 204 -9.44 -27.18 -16.88
CA ARG A 204 -9.44 -25.99 -17.74
C ARG A 204 -10.86 -25.61 -18.17
N SER A 205 -11.65 -26.59 -18.61
CA SER A 205 -13.04 -26.38 -19.03
C SER A 205 -13.92 -25.85 -17.90
N LYS A 206 -13.84 -26.45 -16.70
CA LYS A 206 -14.61 -25.99 -15.53
C LYS A 206 -14.24 -24.58 -15.09
N LEU A 207 -12.96 -24.20 -15.22
CA LEU A 207 -12.53 -22.81 -14.95
C LEU A 207 -13.10 -21.82 -15.96
N ASP A 208 -13.15 -22.17 -17.25
CA ASP A 208 -13.80 -21.32 -18.26
C ASP A 208 -15.28 -21.08 -17.93
N GLU A 209 -16.01 -22.14 -17.58
CA GLU A 209 -17.41 -22.04 -17.14
C GLU A 209 -17.58 -21.16 -15.87
N GLN A 210 -16.69 -21.33 -14.89
CA GLN A 210 -16.69 -20.52 -13.67
C GLN A 210 -16.50 -19.03 -13.95
N PHE A 211 -15.65 -18.66 -14.93
CA PHE A 211 -15.40 -17.25 -15.24
C PHE A 211 -16.41 -16.66 -16.23
N GLU A 212 -17.01 -17.46 -17.11
CA GLU A 212 -18.12 -17.01 -17.97
C GLU A 212 -19.43 -16.81 -17.18
N SER A 213 -19.74 -17.66 -16.20
CA SER A 213 -20.94 -17.51 -15.36
C SER A 213 -20.88 -16.26 -14.46
N LYS A 214 -19.71 -15.93 -13.90
CA LYS A 214 -19.49 -14.67 -13.15
C LYS A 214 -19.67 -13.42 -14.02
N LYS A 215 -19.39 -13.52 -15.33
CA LYS A 215 -19.60 -12.44 -16.29
C LYS A 215 -21.08 -12.20 -16.60
N THR A 216 -21.91 -13.24 -16.57
CA THR A 216 -23.36 -13.17 -16.83
C THR A 216 -24.18 -12.76 -15.59
N ALA A 217 -23.76 -13.14 -14.38
CA ALA A 217 -24.43 -12.73 -13.13
C ALA A 217 -24.32 -11.23 -12.78
N SER A 218 -23.57 -10.46 -13.57
CA SER A 218 -23.33 -9.02 -13.36
C SER A 218 -24.36 -8.08 -14.04
N GLN A 219 -25.47 -8.59 -14.55
CA GLN A 219 -26.60 -7.78 -15.03
C GLN A 219 -27.79 -7.88 -14.06
N PRO A 220 -28.29 -6.77 -13.46
CA PRO A 220 -29.43 -6.84 -12.55
C PRO A 220 -30.77 -6.79 -13.29
N ASP A 221 -31.57 -7.82 -13.05
CA ASP A 221 -33.00 -7.90 -13.37
C ASP A 221 -33.82 -6.98 -12.42
N GLN A 222 -34.88 -6.39 -12.96
CA GLN A 222 -35.74 -5.44 -12.25
C GLN A 222 -36.81 -6.19 -11.45
N GLY A 223 -36.98 -5.83 -10.18
CA GLY A 223 -38.08 -6.32 -9.36
C GLY A 223 -38.40 -5.35 -8.23
N GLU A 224 -39.60 -4.76 -8.32
CA GLU A 224 -40.12 -3.67 -7.49
C GLU A 224 -40.54 -4.08 -6.05
N ASP A 225 -40.53 -3.05 -5.21
CA ASP A 225 -41.59 -2.64 -4.28
C ASP A 225 -41.59 -2.97 -2.77
N ASN A 226 -41.50 -1.85 -2.03
CA ASN A 226 -42.30 -1.40 -0.87
C ASN A 226 -42.09 -2.05 0.52
N VAL A 227 -41.72 -1.23 1.54
CA VAL A 227 -42.66 -0.64 2.54
C VAL A 227 -42.00 0.50 3.36
N LYS A 228 -42.82 1.52 3.61
CA LYS A 228 -42.74 2.74 4.45
C LYS A 228 -42.06 2.68 5.84
N GLY A 229 -41.15 3.63 6.08
CA GLY A 229 -41.30 4.81 6.97
C GLY A 229 -41.63 4.67 8.46
N SER A 230 -40.76 5.22 9.33
CA SER A 230 -41.13 6.18 10.40
C SER A 230 -39.90 6.85 11.02
N SER A 231 -40.09 8.11 11.37
CA SER A 231 -39.19 9.10 11.97
C SER A 231 -38.92 8.93 13.47
N GLY A 232 -37.82 9.54 13.94
CA GLY A 232 -37.82 10.31 15.21
C GLY A 232 -36.91 9.80 16.32
N ALA A 233 -35.83 10.56 16.54
CA ALA A 233 -34.99 10.73 17.74
C ALA A 233 -35.36 9.96 19.02
N ASP A 234 -34.39 9.25 19.62
CA ASP A 234 -33.69 9.73 20.84
C ASP A 234 -32.48 8.85 21.22
N SER A 235 -31.47 9.52 21.78
CA SER A 235 -30.46 9.07 22.77
C SER A 235 -29.62 7.79 22.58
N LEU A 236 -28.30 8.03 22.45
CA LEU A 236 -27.18 7.36 23.13
C LEU A 236 -27.51 6.08 23.94
N VAL A 237 -27.34 4.92 23.30
CA VAL A 237 -26.82 3.72 23.95
C VAL A 237 -25.84 3.07 22.96
N ALA A 238 -24.61 2.85 23.42
CA ALA A 238 -23.60 2.09 22.70
C ALA A 238 -24.11 0.65 22.48
N GLY A 239 -24.69 0.41 21.31
CA GLY A 239 -24.80 -0.93 20.74
C GLY A 239 -23.55 -1.17 19.90
N GLU A 240 -22.91 -2.31 20.09
CA GLU A 240 -21.89 -2.84 19.19
C GLU A 240 -22.42 -2.78 17.76
N SER A 241 -22.04 -1.73 17.03
CA SER A 241 -22.22 -1.67 15.60
C SER A 241 -21.34 -2.76 15.01
N ALA A 242 -21.96 -3.76 14.39
CA ALA A 242 -21.27 -4.75 13.58
C ALA A 242 -20.26 -4.00 12.71
N LYS A 243 -18.96 -4.33 12.87
CA LYS A 243 -17.91 -3.75 12.05
C LYS A 243 -18.30 -3.97 10.59
N PRO A 244 -18.19 -2.95 9.71
CA PRO A 244 -18.39 -3.18 8.28
C PRO A 244 -17.47 -4.32 7.86
N ASP A 245 -18.00 -5.30 7.13
CA ASP A 245 -17.24 -6.40 6.54
C ASP A 245 -16.24 -5.80 5.54
N ARG A 246 -15.02 -5.54 6.01
CA ARG A 246 -13.96 -4.86 5.28
C ARG A 246 -12.95 -5.90 4.81
N ARG A 247 -12.35 -5.65 3.65
CA ARG A 247 -11.30 -6.56 3.15
C ARG A 247 -10.15 -6.66 4.16
N PRO A 248 -9.56 -7.84 4.36
CA PRO A 248 -8.49 -8.05 5.35
C PRO A 248 -7.30 -7.10 5.19
N GLU A 249 -6.94 -6.68 3.97
CA GLU A 249 -5.86 -5.71 3.79
C GLU A 249 -6.19 -4.34 4.41
N VAL A 250 -7.47 -3.95 4.38
CA VAL A 250 -7.96 -2.68 4.96
C VAL A 250 -8.03 -2.77 6.48
N GLU A 251 -8.46 -3.92 7.02
CA GLU A 251 -8.41 -4.15 8.48
C GLU A 251 -6.97 -4.17 9.00
N SER A 252 -6.06 -4.86 8.30
CA SER A 252 -4.65 -4.88 8.68
C SER A 252 -4.02 -3.50 8.64
N PHE A 253 -4.41 -2.65 7.68
CA PHE A 253 -3.99 -1.26 7.64
C PHE A 253 -4.49 -0.48 8.86
N LEU A 254 -5.76 -0.66 9.25
CA LEU A 254 -6.33 -0.02 10.43
C LEU A 254 -5.68 -0.48 11.74
N GLU A 255 -5.31 -1.76 11.84
CA GLU A 255 -4.54 -2.27 12.97
C GLU A 255 -3.09 -1.74 12.98
N ASP A 256 -2.45 -1.67 11.81
CA ASP A 256 -1.10 -1.11 11.69
C ASP A 256 -1.04 0.36 12.13
N LEU A 257 -2.05 1.17 11.82
CA LEU A 257 -2.16 2.57 12.26
C LEU A 257 -2.10 2.75 13.78
N LYS A 258 -2.54 1.76 14.57
CA LYS A 258 -2.52 1.82 16.04
C LYS A 258 -1.10 1.79 16.59
N THR A 259 -0.17 1.19 15.86
CA THR A 259 1.22 1.07 16.26
C THR A 259 2.05 2.22 15.71
N SER A 260 3.25 2.43 16.27
CA SER A 260 4.25 3.34 15.72
C SER A 260 5.53 2.55 15.43
N ASP A 261 6.11 2.76 14.26
CA ASP A 261 7.32 2.05 13.84
C ASP A 261 8.58 2.65 14.48
N ASN A 262 8.45 3.85 15.05
CA ASN A 262 9.55 4.55 15.70
C ASN A 262 9.07 5.29 16.97
N PRO A 263 9.30 4.73 18.17
CA PRO A 263 8.92 5.33 19.45
C PRO A 263 9.44 6.77 19.65
N LEU A 264 10.61 7.09 19.08
CA LEU A 264 11.17 8.44 19.12
C LEU A 264 10.25 9.45 18.43
N THR A 265 9.67 9.10 17.28
CA THR A 265 8.81 10.02 16.53
C THR A 265 7.56 10.37 17.32
N ASP A 266 6.99 9.42 18.05
CA ASP A 266 5.82 9.67 18.91
C ASP A 266 6.16 10.61 20.09
N ILE A 267 7.37 10.54 20.64
CA ILE A 267 7.87 11.48 21.66
C ILE A 267 8.02 12.89 21.05
N LEU A 268 8.61 12.99 19.86
CA LEU A 268 8.85 14.27 19.19
C LEU A 268 7.57 15.02 18.81
N LEU A 269 6.44 14.31 18.67
CA LEU A 269 5.11 14.92 18.46
C LEU A 269 4.52 15.56 19.72
N LYS A 270 5.03 15.24 20.92
CA LYS A 270 4.52 15.82 22.17
C LYS A 270 5.08 17.23 22.37
N ALA A 271 4.34 18.05 23.12
CA ALA A 271 4.89 19.28 23.68
C ALA A 271 6.04 18.94 24.65
N THR A 272 7.08 19.78 24.69
CA THR A 272 8.26 19.53 25.54
C THR A 272 7.87 19.44 27.00
N GLY A 273 7.01 20.32 27.52
CA GLY A 273 6.50 20.24 28.89
C GLY A 273 5.77 18.94 29.26
N ASP A 274 5.36 18.11 28.29
CA ASP A 274 4.72 16.82 28.53
C ASP A 274 5.69 15.63 28.50
N TRP A 275 6.97 15.83 28.20
CA TRP A 275 7.97 14.76 28.20
C TRP A 275 8.38 14.40 29.63
N THR A 276 8.49 13.10 29.88
CA THR A 276 9.11 12.54 31.09
C THR A 276 10.64 12.58 30.99
N GLU A 277 11.33 12.47 32.12
CA GLU A 277 12.80 12.34 32.15
C GLU A 277 13.29 11.11 31.35
N ASP A 278 12.54 10.00 31.42
CA ASP A 278 12.86 8.78 30.68
C ASP A 278 12.74 8.97 29.16
N GLU A 279 11.77 9.76 28.70
CA GLU A 279 11.60 10.09 27.29
C GLU A 279 12.72 11.01 26.79
N VAL A 280 13.13 12.01 27.57
CA VAL A 280 14.31 12.84 27.28
C VAL A 280 15.56 11.96 27.19
N ALA A 281 15.75 11.03 28.13
CA ALA A 281 16.85 10.09 28.11
C ALA A 281 16.79 9.13 26.91
N GLN A 282 15.60 8.75 26.43
CA GLN A 282 15.42 7.97 25.21
C GLN A 282 15.82 8.78 23.97
N VAL A 283 15.42 10.06 23.89
CA VAL A 283 15.85 10.96 22.82
C VAL A 283 17.37 11.09 22.81
N HIS A 284 18.00 11.30 23.97
CA HIS A 284 19.46 11.37 24.11
C HIS A 284 20.21 10.11 23.68
N ARG A 285 19.63 8.92 23.95
CA ARG A 285 20.23 7.63 23.58
C ARG A 285 20.03 7.26 22.12
N SER A 286 19.18 7.99 21.39
CA SER A 286 18.87 7.70 20.00
C SER A 286 19.85 8.37 19.03
N ASP A 287 19.95 7.82 17.82
CA ASP A 287 20.73 8.41 16.73
C ASP A 287 20.08 9.69 16.14
N ALA A 288 19.05 10.24 16.79
CA ALA A 288 18.30 11.44 16.35
C ALA A 288 19.17 12.67 16.12
N TYR A 289 20.36 12.70 16.73
CA TYR A 289 21.34 13.78 16.56
C TYR A 289 22.22 13.62 15.31
N ALA A 290 22.09 12.52 14.55
CA ALA A 290 22.85 12.24 13.32
C ALA A 290 22.02 12.45 12.02
N ASP A 291 20.74 12.81 12.14
CA ASP A 291 19.76 12.94 11.05
C ASP A 291 19.50 14.44 10.70
N PRO A 292 19.04 14.82 9.48
CA PRO A 292 18.53 16.17 9.18
C PRO A 292 17.51 16.77 10.17
N LEU A 293 16.92 15.98 11.07
CA LEU A 293 16.11 16.43 12.21
C LEU A 293 16.92 16.98 13.41
N GLN A 294 18.26 16.99 13.36
CA GLN A 294 19.15 17.33 14.48
C GLN A 294 18.83 18.68 15.15
N SER A 295 18.51 19.71 14.37
CA SER A 295 18.24 21.06 14.92
C SER A 295 16.91 21.12 15.67
N ASP A 296 15.87 20.43 15.19
CA ASP A 296 14.56 20.38 15.84
C ASP A 296 14.62 19.56 17.13
N VAL A 297 15.33 18.42 17.10
CA VAL A 297 15.54 17.58 18.28
C VAL A 297 16.35 18.31 19.35
N ALA A 298 17.46 18.95 18.96
CA ALA A 298 18.27 19.73 19.89
C ALA A 298 17.51 20.92 20.47
N GLY A 299 16.68 21.59 19.66
CA GLY A 299 15.80 22.68 20.09
C GLY A 299 14.78 22.22 21.13
N LYS A 300 14.08 21.11 20.88
CA LYS A 300 13.08 20.55 21.80
C LYS A 300 13.70 20.07 23.11
N VAL A 301 14.85 19.40 23.06
CA VAL A 301 15.56 18.97 24.27
C VAL A 301 16.03 20.17 25.07
N ARG A 302 16.60 21.19 24.42
CA ARG A 302 16.96 22.44 25.08
C ARG A 302 15.75 23.08 25.75
N GLN A 303 14.64 23.23 25.03
CA GLN A 303 13.41 23.80 25.56
C GLN A 303 12.92 23.01 26.78
N TRP A 304 12.99 21.68 26.75
CA TRP A 304 12.64 20.85 27.91
C TRP A 304 13.47 21.20 29.15
N TYR A 305 14.80 21.32 29.02
CA TYR A 305 15.66 21.71 30.13
C TYR A 305 15.37 23.14 30.60
N GLU A 306 15.12 24.07 29.68
CA GLU A 306 14.74 25.45 30.02
C GLU A 306 13.40 25.50 30.79
N ASP A 307 12.42 24.69 30.40
CA ASP A 307 11.09 24.61 31.04
C ASP A 307 11.17 24.06 32.48
N HIS A 308 12.09 23.12 32.74
CA HIS A 308 12.14 22.38 34.01
C HIS A 308 13.26 22.81 34.96
N TYR A 309 14.36 23.39 34.45
CA TYR A 309 15.48 23.90 35.26
C TYR A 309 15.63 25.43 35.20
N GLY A 310 15.00 26.09 34.22
CA GLY A 310 15.14 27.52 33.99
C GLY A 310 16.40 27.90 33.20
N THR A 311 16.58 29.19 32.98
CA THR A 311 17.73 29.79 32.26
C THR A 311 18.64 30.61 33.17
N ASP A 312 18.43 30.51 34.49
CA ASP A 312 19.21 31.23 35.48
C ASP A 312 20.68 30.77 35.48
N PRO A 313 21.63 31.67 35.79
CA PRO A 313 23.04 31.28 35.93
C PRO A 313 23.25 30.17 36.96
N VAL A 314 24.19 29.28 36.69
CA VAL A 314 24.58 28.19 37.59
C VAL A 314 24.92 28.76 38.97
N LYS A 315 24.23 28.28 40.00
CA LYS A 315 24.50 28.65 41.39
C LYS A 315 25.75 27.94 41.86
N THR A 316 26.57 28.65 42.63
CA THR A 316 27.79 28.10 43.23
C THR A 316 27.68 28.06 44.74
N ASP A 317 28.34 27.08 45.36
CA ASP A 317 28.50 27.02 46.80
C ASP A 317 29.54 28.05 47.29
N GLU A 318 29.74 28.12 48.62
CA GLU A 318 30.70 29.01 49.26
C GLU A 318 32.16 28.77 48.82
N THR A 319 32.44 27.63 48.18
CA THR A 319 33.77 27.26 47.66
C THR A 319 33.91 27.53 46.16
N GLY A 320 32.87 28.07 45.52
CA GLY A 320 32.82 28.34 44.09
C GLY A 320 32.51 27.11 43.23
N ARG A 321 32.11 25.97 43.82
CA ARG A 321 31.70 24.78 43.06
C ARG A 321 30.26 24.90 42.61
N ALA A 322 29.98 24.47 41.38
CA ALA A 322 28.61 24.44 40.86
C ALA A 322 27.74 23.51 41.72
N LEU A 323 26.58 24.01 42.14
CA LEU A 323 25.54 23.20 42.76
C LEU A 323 24.82 22.40 41.67
N ASP A 324 24.46 21.16 41.99
CA ASP A 324 23.64 20.36 41.09
C ASP A 324 22.32 21.07 40.80
N PRO A 325 21.90 21.16 39.53
CA PRO A 325 20.66 21.82 39.16
C PRO A 325 19.46 21.04 39.73
N VAL A 326 18.49 21.77 40.26
CA VAL A 326 17.25 21.20 40.81
C VAL A 326 16.08 21.69 39.96
N PHE A 327 15.09 20.84 39.75
CA PHE A 327 13.89 21.19 39.01
C PHE A 327 13.16 22.40 39.63
N THR A 328 12.90 23.42 38.81
CA THR A 328 11.97 24.51 39.13
C THR A 328 10.53 24.06 38.90
N THR A 329 10.32 23.22 37.88
CA THR A 329 9.07 22.53 37.59
C THR A 329 9.35 21.04 37.52
N VAL A 330 8.61 20.23 38.29
CA VAL A 330 8.80 18.77 38.30
C VAL A 330 8.22 18.18 37.02
N PRO A 331 9.01 17.41 36.22
CA PRO A 331 8.51 16.75 35.03
C PRO A 331 7.41 15.73 35.35
N ARG A 332 6.66 15.33 34.31
CA ARG A 332 5.71 14.23 34.46
C ARG A 332 6.45 12.94 34.79
N LYS A 333 5.83 12.12 35.64
CA LYS A 333 6.32 10.77 35.97
C LYS A 333 5.87 9.72 34.96
N GLU A 334 4.66 9.88 34.43
CA GLU A 334 4.04 8.93 33.51
C GLU A 334 3.91 9.54 32.11
N PRO A 335 4.24 8.79 31.04
CA PRO A 335 4.07 9.26 29.67
C PRO A 335 2.60 9.59 29.35
N VAL A 336 2.40 10.68 28.63
CA VAL A 336 1.09 11.06 28.09
C VAL A 336 1.06 10.96 26.57
N ALA A 337 -0.12 10.77 25.98
CA ALA A 337 -0.27 10.73 24.53
C ALA A 337 0.02 12.11 23.90
N ALA A 338 0.60 12.11 22.69
CA ALA A 338 0.74 13.33 21.90
C ALA A 338 -0.63 13.92 21.56
N LYS A 339 -0.72 15.24 21.50
CA LYS A 339 -1.94 15.99 21.19
C LYS A 339 -1.76 16.80 19.91
N ASP A 340 -2.83 16.93 19.15
CA ASP A 340 -2.89 17.82 18.00
C ASP A 340 -3.10 19.30 18.41
N SER A 341 -3.17 20.19 17.42
CA SER A 341 -3.40 21.63 17.63
C SER A 341 -4.70 21.96 18.36
N ASP A 342 -5.69 21.05 18.34
CA ASP A 342 -6.98 21.19 19.00
C ASP A 342 -7.00 20.53 20.40
N GLY A 343 -5.86 19.99 20.83
CA GLY A 343 -5.69 19.33 22.13
C GLY A 343 -6.20 17.90 22.19
N GLN A 344 -6.59 17.30 21.06
CA GLN A 344 -7.07 15.92 20.96
C GLN A 344 -5.90 14.93 20.80
N PRO A 345 -6.02 13.67 21.25
CA PRO A 345 -4.98 12.68 21.05
C PRO A 345 -4.69 12.48 19.55
N VAL A 346 -3.41 12.59 19.16
CA VAL A 346 -2.98 12.42 17.76
C VAL A 346 -3.42 11.07 17.20
N LEU A 347 -3.34 10.02 18.02
CA LEU A 347 -3.75 8.67 17.61
C LEU A 347 -5.23 8.62 17.20
N ASP A 348 -6.12 9.32 17.91
CA ASP A 348 -7.54 9.35 17.57
C ASP A 348 -7.77 10.06 16.23
N GLY A 349 -7.03 11.14 15.99
CA GLY A 349 -7.02 11.83 14.70
C GLY A 349 -6.52 10.95 13.56
N VAL A 350 -5.44 10.17 13.79
CA VAL A 350 -4.85 9.23 12.84
C VAL A 350 -5.81 8.08 12.53
N LEU A 351 -6.45 7.50 13.54
CA LEU A 351 -7.45 6.43 13.35
C LEU A 351 -8.69 6.95 12.64
N GLY A 352 -9.11 8.18 12.93
CA GLY A 352 -10.20 8.86 12.23
C GLY A 352 -9.91 9.08 10.73
N ALA A 353 -8.71 9.58 10.40
CA ALA A 353 -8.25 9.67 9.02
C ALA A 353 -8.11 8.27 8.37
N GLY A 354 -7.61 7.30 9.13
CA GLY A 354 -7.52 5.89 8.75
C GLY A 354 -8.86 5.30 8.33
N ALA A 355 -9.94 5.60 9.06
CA ALA A 355 -11.29 5.15 8.71
C ALA A 355 -11.75 5.70 7.35
N LYS A 356 -11.42 6.96 7.01
CA LYS A 356 -11.71 7.54 5.69
C LYS A 356 -10.88 6.89 4.58
N ILE A 357 -9.60 6.63 4.85
CA ILE A 357 -8.71 5.92 3.93
C ILE A 357 -9.27 4.51 3.68
N ALA A 358 -9.76 3.84 4.72
CA ALA A 358 -10.40 2.54 4.62
C ALA A 358 -11.68 2.59 3.76
N ASP A 359 -12.57 3.56 3.97
CA ASP A 359 -13.78 3.72 3.15
C ASP A 359 -13.46 3.93 1.66
N PHE A 360 -12.41 4.70 1.37
CA PHE A 360 -11.94 4.92 0.01
C PHE A 360 -11.24 3.67 -0.55
N ALA A 361 -10.44 2.99 0.28
CA ALA A 361 -9.80 1.75 -0.06
C ALA A 361 -10.87 0.74 -0.48
N ASP A 362 -11.92 0.51 0.30
CA ASP A 362 -13.00 -0.44 0.00
C ASP A 362 -13.56 -0.26 -1.43
N LYS A 363 -13.64 0.97 -1.92
CA LYS A 363 -14.09 1.28 -3.29
C LYS A 363 -13.00 1.12 -4.37
N ARG A 364 -11.76 1.53 -4.10
CA ARG A 364 -10.72 1.74 -5.14
C ARG A 364 -9.44 0.91 -4.96
N GLY A 365 -9.39 0.10 -3.92
CA GLY A 365 -8.22 -0.68 -3.48
C GLY A 365 -7.30 0.11 -2.55
N LEU A 366 -6.69 -0.58 -1.57
CA LEU A 366 -5.82 0.03 -0.56
C LEU A 366 -4.65 0.78 -1.19
N SER A 367 -3.92 0.19 -2.14
CA SER A 367 -2.78 0.87 -2.79
C SER A 367 -3.18 2.20 -3.45
N THR A 368 -4.36 2.27 -4.07
CA THR A 368 -4.88 3.52 -4.64
C THR A 368 -5.20 4.55 -3.56
N ALA A 369 -5.80 4.11 -2.44
CA ALA A 369 -6.06 4.96 -1.29
C ALA A 369 -4.77 5.52 -0.70
N ILE A 370 -3.74 4.69 -0.53
CA ILE A 370 -2.43 5.10 0.00
C ILE A 370 -1.71 6.07 -0.94
N ARG A 371 -1.81 5.90 -2.27
CA ARG A 371 -1.31 6.94 -3.19
C ARG A 371 -2.05 8.26 -3.00
N GLY A 372 -3.37 8.20 -2.79
CA GLY A 372 -4.20 9.34 -2.40
C GLY A 372 -3.65 10.05 -1.17
N VAL A 373 -3.30 9.28 -0.13
CA VAL A 373 -2.66 9.77 1.09
C VAL A 373 -1.33 10.44 0.80
N GLN A 374 -0.42 9.74 0.12
CA GLN A 374 0.92 10.25 -0.18
C GLN A 374 0.88 11.56 -0.98
N SER A 375 0.03 11.64 -2.01
CA SER A 375 -0.16 12.87 -2.78
C SER A 375 -0.82 13.98 -1.94
N GLY A 376 -1.79 13.63 -1.10
CA GLY A 376 -2.45 14.59 -0.21
C GLY A 376 -1.49 15.20 0.81
N LEU A 377 -0.68 14.37 1.47
CA LEU A 377 0.33 14.81 2.42
C LEU A 377 1.39 15.69 1.74
N ASN A 378 1.81 15.36 0.52
CA ASN A 378 2.73 16.19 -0.27
C ASN A 378 2.13 17.57 -0.65
N LEU A 379 0.80 17.70 -0.73
CA LEU A 379 0.13 18.99 -0.95
C LEU A 379 0.05 19.81 0.34
N LEU A 380 -0.17 19.14 1.48
CA LEU A 380 -0.28 19.77 2.80
C LEU A 380 1.08 20.24 3.33
N ASP A 381 2.12 19.43 3.13
CA ASP A 381 3.48 19.70 3.56
C ASP A 381 4.43 19.75 2.36
N LYS A 382 4.86 20.97 2.00
CA LYS A 382 5.76 21.22 0.86
C LYS A 382 7.23 20.88 1.18
N SER A 383 7.55 20.47 2.42
CA SER A 383 8.92 20.30 2.91
C SER A 383 9.47 18.86 2.85
N GLY A 384 8.63 17.85 2.59
CA GLY A 384 9.05 16.45 2.47
C GLY A 384 8.25 15.68 1.42
N THR A 385 8.87 15.33 0.29
CA THR A 385 8.21 14.57 -0.78
C THR A 385 8.17 13.07 -0.46
N LEU A 386 7.03 12.59 0.00
CA LEU A 386 6.73 11.16 -0.01
C LEU A 386 6.72 10.66 -1.46
N LYS A 387 7.28 9.47 -1.68
CA LYS A 387 7.06 8.74 -2.93
C LYS A 387 5.59 8.32 -2.99
N THR A 388 4.94 8.53 -4.13
CA THR A 388 3.56 8.09 -4.37
C THR A 388 3.54 6.68 -4.96
N ASP A 389 3.98 5.69 -4.19
CA ASP A 389 4.10 4.28 -4.60
C ASP A 389 2.89 3.42 -4.20
N GLY A 390 2.08 3.90 -3.24
CA GLY A 390 0.94 3.19 -2.67
C GLY A 390 1.33 2.18 -1.59
N LEU A 391 2.54 2.29 -1.04
CA LEU A 391 3.01 1.52 0.11
C LEU A 391 2.85 2.33 1.39
N PHE A 392 2.10 1.78 2.35
CA PHE A 392 1.95 2.38 3.67
C PHE A 392 3.13 1.96 4.57
N GLY A 393 4.32 2.46 4.25
CA GLY A 393 5.53 2.20 5.03
C GLY A 393 5.79 3.23 6.13
N PRO A 394 6.90 3.08 6.87
CA PRO A 394 7.22 3.92 8.04
C PRO A 394 7.21 5.43 7.76
N LYS A 395 7.69 5.85 6.58
CA LYS A 395 7.70 7.27 6.19
C LYS A 395 6.29 7.83 5.96
N THR A 396 5.42 7.08 5.30
CA THR A 396 4.03 7.48 5.06
C THR A 396 3.26 7.55 6.39
N LYS A 397 3.50 6.58 7.28
CA LYS A 397 2.91 6.51 8.62
C LYS A 397 3.35 7.67 9.51
N GLN A 398 4.65 7.98 9.51
CA GLN A 398 5.22 9.13 10.23
C GLN A 398 4.69 10.46 9.70
N ALA A 399 4.64 10.63 8.37
CA ALA A 399 4.10 11.84 7.76
C ALA A 399 2.61 12.03 8.10
N LEU A 400 1.80 10.97 8.06
CA LEU A 400 0.39 11.02 8.47
C LEU A 400 0.25 11.46 9.93
N ARG A 401 1.01 10.86 10.85
CA ARG A 401 1.01 11.21 12.28
C ARG A 401 1.45 12.67 12.49
N GLY A 402 2.53 13.09 11.84
CA GLY A 402 3.04 14.46 11.90
C GLY A 402 2.06 15.49 11.36
N SER A 403 1.39 15.20 10.25
CA SER A 403 0.36 16.08 9.69
C SER A 403 -0.88 16.17 10.57
N VAL A 404 -1.31 15.07 11.19
CA VAL A 404 -2.42 15.10 12.17
C VAL A 404 -2.02 15.95 13.38
N ALA A 405 -0.81 15.76 13.92
CA ALA A 405 -0.33 16.53 15.07
C ALA A 405 -0.24 18.03 14.80
N THR A 406 0.24 18.42 13.61
CA THR A 406 0.46 19.84 13.27
C THR A 406 -0.80 20.54 12.75
N SER A 407 -1.64 19.84 11.99
CA SER A 407 -2.75 20.44 11.22
C SER A 407 -4.13 19.99 11.67
N GLY A 408 -4.21 18.99 12.55
CA GLY A 408 -5.46 18.36 12.97
C GLY A 408 -6.04 17.42 11.91
N ARG A 409 -6.90 16.50 12.37
CA ARG A 409 -7.58 15.52 11.50
C ARG A 409 -8.34 16.16 10.32
N PRO A 410 -9.14 17.25 10.48
CA PRO A 410 -9.94 17.78 9.38
C PRO A 410 -9.10 18.23 8.18
N LYS A 411 -7.97 18.91 8.42
CA LYS A 411 -7.07 19.34 7.34
C LYS A 411 -6.40 18.17 6.64
N VAL A 412 -6.06 17.12 7.39
CA VAL A 412 -5.55 15.88 6.81
C VAL A 412 -6.61 15.25 5.91
N GLU A 413 -7.85 15.04 6.37
CA GLU A 413 -8.93 14.47 5.55
C GLU A 413 -9.18 15.27 4.25
N ASN A 414 -9.12 16.59 4.32
CA ASN A 414 -9.21 17.48 3.15
C ASN A 414 -8.05 17.25 2.17
N ALA A 415 -6.82 17.15 2.67
CA ALA A 415 -5.65 16.84 1.85
C ALA A 415 -5.74 15.44 1.21
N LEU A 416 -6.24 14.45 1.95
CA LEU A 416 -6.51 13.10 1.43
C LEU A 416 -7.51 13.11 0.27
N ALA A 417 -8.58 13.91 0.38
CA ALA A 417 -9.58 14.07 -0.68
C ALA A 417 -8.95 14.68 -1.95
N LEU A 418 -8.15 15.74 -1.81
CA LEU A 418 -7.39 16.33 -2.93
C LEU A 418 -6.43 15.33 -3.56
N GLY A 419 -5.62 14.64 -2.75
CA GLY A 419 -4.66 13.65 -3.25
C GLY A 419 -5.34 12.48 -3.96
N SER A 420 -6.48 12.02 -3.46
CA SER A 420 -7.29 10.97 -4.10
C SER A 420 -7.83 11.45 -5.45
N PHE A 421 -8.34 12.68 -5.51
CA PHE A 421 -8.82 13.28 -6.75
C PHE A 421 -7.70 13.37 -7.80
N GLN A 422 -6.53 13.87 -7.42
CA GLN A 422 -5.36 13.94 -8.31
C GLN A 422 -4.99 12.55 -8.87
N ASN A 423 -4.85 11.55 -8.00
CA ASN A 423 -4.44 10.20 -8.40
C ASN A 423 -5.46 9.51 -9.31
N LEU A 424 -6.77 9.68 -9.04
CA LEU A 424 -7.82 9.09 -9.88
C LEU A 424 -7.82 9.70 -11.28
N LEU A 425 -7.59 11.02 -11.39
CA LEU A 425 -7.52 11.73 -12.66
C LEU A 425 -6.28 11.35 -13.49
N GLU A 426 -5.14 11.09 -12.85
CA GLU A 426 -3.89 10.72 -13.54
C GLU A 426 -3.96 9.30 -14.13
N LYS A 427 -4.59 8.34 -13.44
CA LYS A 427 -4.67 6.94 -13.87
C LYS A 427 -5.72 6.67 -14.95
N LYS A 428 -6.77 7.48 -15.03
CA LYS A 428 -7.82 7.38 -16.06
C LYS A 428 -8.39 8.78 -16.32
N ARG A 429 -8.49 9.20 -17.58
CA ARG A 429 -9.43 10.26 -18.01
C ARG A 429 -10.90 9.79 -17.94
N GLY A 430 -11.25 9.01 -16.90
CA GLY A 430 -12.59 8.49 -16.62
C GLY A 430 -13.53 9.59 -16.17
N ASP A 431 -14.78 9.21 -15.88
CA ASP A 431 -15.88 10.12 -15.56
C ASP A 431 -15.50 11.08 -14.41
N LEU A 432 -15.44 12.37 -14.72
CA LEU A 432 -15.12 13.42 -13.75
C LEU A 432 -16.16 13.43 -12.62
N ALA A 433 -17.42 13.11 -12.92
CA ALA A 433 -18.49 13.13 -11.92
C ALA A 433 -18.26 12.07 -10.85
N GLU A 434 -17.92 10.85 -11.26
CA GLU A 434 -17.58 9.74 -10.35
C GLU A 434 -16.33 10.06 -9.55
N THR A 435 -15.30 10.59 -10.21
CA THR A 435 -14.01 10.92 -9.59
C THR A 435 -14.15 11.99 -8.51
N VAL A 436 -14.89 13.06 -8.80
CA VAL A 436 -15.18 14.11 -7.81
C VAL A 436 -16.03 13.53 -6.68
N HIS A 437 -17.06 12.74 -6.99
CA HIS A 437 -17.92 12.15 -5.97
C HIS A 437 -17.13 11.29 -4.99
N ASP A 438 -16.33 10.35 -5.51
CA ASP A 438 -15.55 9.45 -4.67
C ASP A 438 -14.50 10.16 -3.81
N SER A 439 -13.97 11.28 -4.30
CA SER A 439 -12.93 12.03 -3.60
C SER A 439 -13.49 12.94 -2.52
N PHE A 440 -14.61 13.63 -2.78
CA PHE A 440 -15.07 14.73 -1.93
C PHE A 440 -16.37 14.46 -1.19
N ALA A 441 -17.23 13.53 -1.65
CA ALA A 441 -18.53 13.34 -1.02
C ALA A 441 -18.42 12.93 0.45
N GLY A 442 -17.37 12.19 0.81
CA GLY A 442 -17.08 11.78 2.19
C GLY A 442 -16.73 12.91 3.16
N LEU A 443 -16.45 14.13 2.68
CA LEU A 443 -16.23 15.32 3.51
C LEU A 443 -17.53 15.97 3.97
N PHE A 444 -18.67 15.57 3.39
CA PHE A 444 -19.98 16.15 3.68
C PHE A 444 -20.87 15.13 4.40
N GLN A 445 -21.88 15.63 5.12
CA GLN A 445 -22.79 14.76 5.87
C GLN A 445 -23.71 13.97 4.92
N ASN A 446 -23.86 12.66 5.16
CA ASN A 446 -24.77 11.74 4.45
C ASN A 446 -24.69 11.77 2.91
N PRO A 447 -23.52 11.50 2.32
CA PRO A 447 -23.41 11.43 0.87
C PRO A 447 -24.18 10.22 0.35
N SER A 448 -25.13 10.46 -0.55
CA SER A 448 -25.80 9.38 -1.25
C SER A 448 -24.87 8.71 -2.27
N PRO A 449 -25.00 7.41 -2.56
CA PRO A 449 -24.14 6.73 -3.52
C PRO A 449 -24.14 7.38 -4.92
N PHE A 450 -22.99 7.36 -5.60
CA PHE A 450 -22.88 7.81 -6.99
C PHE A 450 -23.72 6.94 -7.93
N LYS A 451 -24.37 7.57 -8.90
CA LYS A 451 -25.09 6.90 -9.99
C LYS A 451 -24.73 7.61 -11.30
N PRO A 452 -24.27 6.93 -12.36
CA PRO A 452 -23.81 7.59 -13.58
C PRO A 452 -24.87 8.43 -14.32
N SER A 453 -26.15 8.01 -14.26
CA SER A 453 -27.27 8.72 -14.88
C SER A 453 -27.79 9.91 -14.06
N ASP A 454 -27.17 10.17 -12.92
CA ASP A 454 -27.69 11.09 -11.94
C ASP A 454 -27.39 12.55 -12.28
N LYS A 455 -28.42 13.38 -12.13
CA LYS A 455 -28.35 14.82 -12.36
C LYS A 455 -28.38 15.63 -11.06
N ARG A 456 -28.15 14.97 -9.93
CA ARG A 456 -28.09 15.62 -8.62
C ARG A 456 -27.04 16.72 -8.60
N THR A 457 -27.45 17.83 -8.02
CA THR A 457 -26.60 18.96 -7.69
C THR A 457 -25.92 18.66 -6.35
N THR A 458 -24.63 18.96 -6.25
CA THR A 458 -23.83 18.65 -5.07
C THR A 458 -22.99 19.84 -4.63
N PRO A 459 -22.75 20.04 -3.32
CA PRO A 459 -21.90 21.13 -2.83
C PRO A 459 -20.48 21.05 -3.40
N TRP A 460 -19.88 19.87 -3.43
CA TRP A 460 -18.55 19.68 -4.04
C TRP A 460 -18.55 19.89 -5.55
N GLY A 461 -19.66 19.59 -6.23
CA GLY A 461 -19.81 19.89 -7.65
C GLY A 461 -19.81 21.39 -7.95
N LEU A 462 -20.37 22.20 -7.06
CA LEU A 462 -20.33 23.67 -7.17
C LEU A 462 -18.89 24.16 -7.08
N VAL A 463 -18.17 23.72 -6.05
CA VAL A 463 -16.76 24.11 -5.84
C VAL A 463 -15.88 23.74 -7.04
N VAL A 464 -16.08 22.54 -7.63
CA VAL A 464 -15.35 22.14 -8.84
C VAL A 464 -15.70 23.01 -10.04
N GLN A 465 -16.98 23.32 -10.27
CA GLN A 465 -17.40 24.20 -11.36
C GLN A 465 -16.84 25.63 -11.18
N ASP A 466 -16.87 26.17 -9.96
CA ASP A 466 -16.31 27.48 -9.63
C ASP A 466 -14.80 27.50 -9.83
N THR A 467 -14.10 26.43 -9.43
CA THR A 467 -12.67 26.28 -9.68
C THR A 467 -12.34 26.24 -11.18
N ILE A 468 -13.12 25.51 -11.98
CA ILE A 468 -12.98 25.49 -13.44
C ILE A 468 -13.21 26.90 -14.03
N ASN A 469 -14.17 27.65 -13.51
CA ASN A 469 -14.45 29.02 -13.93
C ASN A 469 -13.30 29.98 -13.60
N ASP A 470 -12.76 29.91 -12.39
CA ASP A 470 -11.64 30.74 -11.94
C ASP A 470 -10.38 30.46 -12.76
N VAL A 471 -10.03 29.18 -12.91
CA VAL A 471 -8.85 28.74 -13.67
C VAL A 471 -9.03 29.07 -15.15
N GLY A 472 -10.23 28.85 -15.70
CA GLY A 472 -10.56 29.16 -17.09
C GLY A 472 -10.45 30.66 -17.39
N ALA A 473 -10.98 31.52 -16.53
CA ALA A 473 -10.86 32.97 -16.68
C ALA A 473 -9.40 33.43 -16.62
N SER A 474 -8.61 32.86 -15.71
CA SER A 474 -7.19 33.20 -15.52
C SER A 474 -6.30 32.70 -16.68
N SER A 475 -6.59 31.52 -17.23
CA SER A 475 -5.72 30.86 -18.22
C SER A 475 -5.99 31.29 -19.67
N PHE A 476 -7.23 31.68 -20.00
CA PHE A 476 -7.61 32.02 -21.38
C PHE A 476 -7.83 33.54 -21.60
N GLY A 477 -7.90 34.34 -20.55
CA GLY A 477 -8.18 35.78 -20.63
C GLY A 477 -9.67 36.11 -20.80
N LYS A 478 -10.04 37.37 -20.53
CA LYS A 478 -11.43 37.85 -20.52
C LYS A 478 -12.11 37.59 -21.89
N GLY A 479 -13.16 36.76 -21.89
CA GLY A 479 -14.03 36.51 -23.04
C GLY A 479 -13.70 35.25 -23.87
N ALA A 480 -12.52 34.65 -23.72
CA ALA A 480 -12.12 33.44 -24.47
C ALA A 480 -12.53 32.12 -23.78
N PHE A 481 -12.82 32.19 -22.48
CA PHE A 481 -13.44 31.12 -21.71
C PHE A 481 -14.90 31.49 -21.43
N LYS A 482 -15.82 30.59 -21.78
CA LYS A 482 -17.24 30.74 -21.45
C LYS A 482 -17.48 30.08 -20.09
N PRO A 483 -17.84 30.83 -19.04
CA PRO A 483 -18.09 30.26 -17.72
C PRO A 483 -19.18 29.19 -17.76
N LEU A 484 -18.96 28.12 -17.00
CA LEU A 484 -19.98 27.15 -16.66
C LEU A 484 -21.03 27.81 -15.76
N LYS A 485 -22.26 27.31 -15.86
CA LYS A 485 -23.27 27.58 -14.82
C LYS A 485 -22.85 26.80 -13.57
N SER A 486 -22.70 27.49 -12.45
CA SER A 486 -22.45 26.88 -11.14
C SER A 486 -23.78 26.38 -10.57
N ASP A 487 -24.15 25.15 -10.93
CA ASP A 487 -25.37 24.47 -10.45
C ASP A 487 -25.07 23.19 -9.67
N GLY A 488 -23.81 22.80 -9.54
CA GLY A 488 -23.37 21.67 -8.74
C GLY A 488 -23.53 20.32 -9.43
N TRP A 489 -24.00 20.30 -10.67
CA TRP A 489 -24.11 19.08 -11.46
C TRP A 489 -22.89 18.91 -12.38
N ILE A 490 -22.14 17.82 -12.17
CA ILE A 490 -20.98 17.49 -13.02
C ILE A 490 -21.46 16.66 -14.21
N GLY A 491 -21.88 17.37 -15.27
CA GLY A 491 -22.29 16.77 -16.54
C GLY A 491 -21.18 16.78 -17.60
N PRO A 492 -21.53 16.41 -18.86
CA PRO A 492 -20.60 16.44 -19.99
C PRO A 492 -19.95 17.83 -20.20
N LYS A 493 -20.71 18.91 -20.04
CA LYS A 493 -20.20 20.29 -20.18
C LYS A 493 -19.11 20.62 -19.15
N THR A 494 -19.29 20.21 -17.90
CA THR A 494 -18.31 20.40 -16.83
C THR A 494 -17.06 19.56 -17.11
N SER A 495 -17.25 18.31 -17.53
CA SER A 495 -16.15 17.41 -17.91
C SER A 495 -15.31 17.95 -19.08
N ASP A 496 -15.94 18.51 -20.10
CA ASP A 496 -15.25 19.09 -21.24
C ASP A 496 -14.52 20.39 -20.88
N ALA A 497 -15.14 21.25 -20.08
CA ALA A 497 -14.49 22.46 -19.58
C ALA A 497 -13.28 22.12 -18.70
N PHE A 498 -13.41 21.12 -17.82
CA PHE A 498 -12.30 20.61 -16.99
C PHE A 498 -11.11 20.17 -17.86
N ARG A 499 -11.35 19.33 -18.88
CA ARG A 499 -10.29 18.87 -19.81
C ARG A 499 -9.62 20.02 -20.56
N ARG A 500 -10.35 21.11 -20.80
CA ARG A 500 -9.81 22.31 -21.46
C ARG A 500 -8.92 23.13 -20.51
N VAL A 501 -9.29 23.26 -19.23
CA VAL A 501 -8.52 24.05 -18.26
C VAL A 501 -7.32 23.31 -17.68
N ILE A 502 -7.36 21.97 -17.58
CA ILE A 502 -6.26 21.20 -16.97
C ILE A 502 -4.97 21.19 -17.82
N LYS A 503 -5.10 21.29 -19.15
CA LYS A 503 -3.97 21.29 -20.09
C LYS A 503 -3.02 22.50 -19.92
N PRO A 504 -3.51 23.76 -19.89
CA PRO A 504 -2.65 24.94 -19.78
C PRO A 504 -2.11 25.20 -18.35
N THR A 505 -2.83 24.80 -17.29
CA THR A 505 -2.49 25.20 -15.90
C THR A 505 -1.60 24.19 -15.17
N ALA A 506 -1.38 23.01 -15.76
CA ALA A 506 -0.85 21.81 -15.10
C ALA A 506 -1.72 21.35 -13.90
N MET A 507 -1.65 20.06 -13.56
CA MET A 507 -2.48 19.46 -12.50
C MET A 507 -2.27 20.17 -11.16
N THR A 508 -1.01 20.46 -10.80
CA THR A 508 -0.64 21.09 -9.53
C THR A 508 -1.33 22.45 -9.31
N GLY A 509 -1.33 23.33 -10.32
CA GLY A 509 -1.97 24.65 -10.20
C GLY A 509 -3.49 24.58 -10.06
N PHE A 510 -4.12 23.59 -10.72
CA PHE A 510 -5.55 23.32 -10.52
C PHE A 510 -5.84 22.81 -9.10
N MET A 511 -5.01 21.90 -8.57
CA MET A 511 -5.18 21.34 -7.23
C MET A 511 -5.05 22.39 -6.12
N GLU A 512 -4.10 23.33 -6.23
CA GLU A 512 -3.97 24.44 -5.29
C GLU A 512 -5.22 25.33 -5.29
N LYS A 513 -5.71 25.70 -6.48
CA LYS A 513 -6.91 26.54 -6.61
C LYS A 513 -8.17 25.81 -6.12
N LEU A 514 -8.27 24.51 -6.38
CA LEU A 514 -9.36 23.68 -5.89
C LEU A 514 -9.35 23.63 -4.35
N GLY A 515 -8.19 23.41 -3.74
CA GLY A 515 -8.03 23.42 -2.28
C GLY A 515 -8.47 24.75 -1.65
N ASN A 516 -8.05 25.88 -2.24
CA ASN A 516 -8.47 27.21 -1.78
C ASN A 516 -9.99 27.42 -1.88
N ASN A 517 -10.61 26.97 -2.98
CA ASN A 517 -12.05 27.13 -3.17
C ASN A 517 -12.87 26.20 -2.25
N PHE A 518 -12.30 25.07 -1.81
CA PHE A 518 -12.87 24.27 -0.71
C PHE A 518 -12.57 24.83 0.69
N GLY A 519 -11.72 25.86 0.80
CA GLY A 519 -11.32 26.46 2.08
C GLY A 519 -10.30 25.63 2.87
N PHE A 520 -9.49 24.83 2.18
CA PHE A 520 -8.50 23.96 2.83
C PHE A 520 -7.21 24.67 3.21
N PHE A 521 -6.83 25.70 2.44
CA PHE A 521 -5.63 26.51 2.63
C PHE A 521 -5.95 28.01 2.65
#